data_AF-A0A7T6XEY7-F1
#
_entry.id   AF-A0A7T6XEY7-F1
#
_cell.length_a   1.000
_cell.length_b   1.000
_cell.length_c   1.000
_cell.angle_alpha   90.00
_cell.angle_beta   90.00
_cell.angle_gamma   90.00
#
_symmetry.space_group_name_H-M   'P 1'
#
loop_
_entity.id
_entity.type
_entity.pdbx_description
1 polymer ?
#
loop_
_entity_poly.entity_id
_entity_poly.type
_entity_poly.pdbx_seq_one_letter_code
_entity_poly.pdbx_strand_id
1 'polypeptide(L)'
;MVPISIQSLLCIMGIASLGKSVAVETDTIQGWQLTQYCTEFYTVSNGDTCWDIIARNQNKFTMSQLLCWNDDINPWCSNLIPGRQVCVGVQRPGPTC
;
A
#
# COMPACT_ATOMS: atom_id res chain seq x y z
N MET A 1 -16.71 -4.38 27.58
CA MET A 1 -16.68 -5.66 26.84
C MET A 1 -16.18 -5.29 25.45
N VAL A 2 -14.92 -5.47 25.07
CA VAL A 2 -13.94 -6.59 25.17
C VAL A 2 -12.54 -5.94 25.42
N PRO A 3 -11.60 -6.58 26.13
CA PRO A 3 -11.16 -6.18 27.47
C PRO A 3 -9.93 -5.26 27.56
N ILE A 4 -9.87 -4.52 28.67
CA ILE A 4 -8.68 -3.97 29.33
C ILE A 4 -8.13 -5.08 30.25
N SER A 5 -6.85 -5.43 30.17
CA SER A 5 -6.09 -6.11 31.25
C SER A 5 -4.59 -6.14 30.91
N ILE A 6 -3.80 -5.17 31.38
CA ILE A 6 -2.96 -5.18 32.61
C ILE A 6 -1.78 -6.16 32.53
N GLN A 7 -0.56 -5.61 32.65
CA GLN A 7 0.63 -6.06 33.43
C GLN A 7 1.86 -5.45 32.71
N SER A 8 2.81 -4.71 33.29
CA SER A 8 3.11 -4.39 34.68
C SER A 8 4.04 -3.19 34.68
N LEU A 9 3.99 -2.43 35.78
CA LEU A 9 4.96 -1.41 36.15
C LEU A 9 6.42 -1.87 35.95
N LEU A 10 7.21 -1.04 35.27
CA LEU A 10 8.58 -0.76 35.70
C LEU A 10 8.72 0.75 35.92
N CYS A 11 8.73 1.14 37.19
CA CYS A 11 9.33 2.37 37.67
C CYS A 11 10.84 2.33 37.37
N ILE A 12 11.25 2.69 36.16
CA ILE A 12 12.63 3.11 35.91
C ILE A 12 12.64 4.61 35.68
N MET A 13 13.35 5.27 36.57
CA MET A 13 13.55 6.70 36.66
C MET A 13 14.06 7.26 35.33
N GLY A 14 13.42 8.34 34.88
CA GLY A 14 13.96 9.40 34.03
C GLY A 14 14.91 9.03 32.90
N ILE A 15 14.39 9.04 31.67
CA ILE A 15 14.89 9.97 30.64
C ILE A 15 13.72 10.37 29.75
N ALA A 16 13.49 11.69 29.62
CA ALA A 16 12.65 12.25 28.59
C ALA A 16 13.35 12.08 27.24
N SER A 17 13.22 10.92 26.62
CA SER A 17 13.50 10.80 25.19
C SER A 17 12.28 11.31 24.43
N LEU A 18 12.45 12.35 23.64
CA LEU A 18 11.50 12.73 22.58
C LEU A 18 11.47 11.59 21.55
N GLY A 19 10.82 10.49 21.90
CA GLY A 19 10.46 9.45 20.96
C GLY A 19 9.45 10.05 20.01
N LYS A 20 9.89 10.43 18.81
CA LYS A 20 8.98 10.43 17.67
C LYS A 20 8.52 8.98 17.56
N SER A 21 7.29 8.70 17.96
CA SER A 21 6.63 7.47 17.58
C SER A 21 6.47 7.50 16.06
N VAL A 22 7.50 7.08 15.34
CA VAL A 22 7.28 6.53 14.00
C VAL A 22 6.50 5.27 14.28
N ALA A 23 5.21 5.30 13.93
CA ALA A 23 4.47 4.07 13.74
C ALA A 23 5.21 3.32 12.64
N VAL A 24 6.10 2.42 13.04
CA VAL A 24 6.57 1.36 12.16
C VAL A 24 5.36 0.45 12.05
N GLU A 25 4.54 0.70 11.03
CA GLU A 25 3.60 -0.29 10.55
C GLU A 25 4.44 -1.52 10.23
N THR A 26 4.25 -2.57 11.01
CA THR A 26 4.97 -3.83 10.90
C THR A 26 4.55 -4.50 9.60
N ASP A 27 5.17 -4.09 8.49
CA ASP A 27 5.22 -4.85 7.25
C ASP A 27 6.20 -6.00 7.44
N THR A 28 5.73 -7.08 8.06
CA THR A 28 6.41 -8.36 8.00
C THR A 28 5.38 -9.44 7.77
N ILE A 29 5.01 -9.64 6.49
CA ILE A 29 5.14 -10.91 5.76
C ILE A 29 5.23 -10.52 4.27
N GLN A 30 6.36 -10.79 3.59
CA GLN A 30 6.63 -10.47 2.17
C GLN A 30 5.36 -10.34 1.30
N GLY A 31 4.84 -9.13 1.20
CA GLY A 31 3.63 -8.79 0.47
C GLY A 31 3.97 -7.70 -0.54
N TRP A 32 3.31 -7.71 -1.70
CA TRP A 32 3.54 -6.71 -2.73
C TRP A 32 3.37 -5.31 -2.14
N GLN A 33 4.34 -4.46 -2.40
CA GLN A 33 4.52 -3.13 -1.89
C GLN A 33 3.70 -2.16 -2.74
N LEU A 34 2.64 -1.61 -2.15
CA LEU A 34 1.91 -0.50 -2.75
C LEU A 34 2.66 0.80 -2.44
N THR A 35 2.70 1.72 -3.39
CA THR A 35 3.34 3.01 -3.18
C THR A 35 2.69 3.77 -2.00
N GLN A 36 3.51 4.37 -1.12
CA GLN A 36 3.02 5.16 0.02
C GLN A 36 2.18 6.39 -0.40
N TYR A 37 2.28 6.77 -1.68
CA TYR A 37 1.51 7.87 -2.26
C TYR A 37 0.10 7.46 -2.67
N CYS A 38 -0.28 6.18 -2.55
CA CYS A 38 -1.53 5.67 -3.07
C CYS A 38 -2.75 6.24 -2.32
N THR A 39 -3.71 6.78 -3.06
CA THR A 39 -4.97 7.32 -2.52
C THR A 39 -6.20 6.63 -3.10
N GLU A 40 -6.06 5.92 -4.22
CA GLU A 40 -7.16 5.20 -4.86
C GLU A 40 -6.72 3.77 -5.19
N PHE A 41 -7.59 2.80 -4.89
CA PHE A 41 -7.31 1.38 -5.04
C PHE A 41 -8.33 0.72 -5.96
N TYR A 42 -7.84 -0.24 -6.75
CA TYR A 42 -8.66 -1.13 -7.55
C TYR A 42 -8.43 -2.58 -7.12
N THR A 43 -9.50 -3.35 -6.94
CA THR A 43 -9.37 -4.79 -6.63
C THR A 43 -9.39 -5.58 -7.94
N VAL A 44 -8.29 -6.28 -8.21
CA VAL A 44 -8.12 -7.10 -9.41
C VAL A 44 -9.21 -8.17 -9.47
N SER A 45 -9.97 -8.19 -10.55
CA SER A 45 -10.95 -9.24 -10.82
C SER A 45 -10.30 -10.41 -11.57
N ASN A 46 -10.95 -11.57 -11.54
CA ASN A 46 -10.48 -12.72 -12.32
C ASN A 46 -10.49 -12.38 -13.82
N GLY A 47 -9.36 -12.62 -14.49
CA GLY A 47 -9.18 -12.35 -15.92
C GLY A 47 -8.87 -10.91 -16.29
N ASP A 48 -8.73 -10.00 -15.32
CA ASP A 48 -8.34 -8.62 -15.61
C ASP A 48 -6.93 -8.55 -16.20
N THR A 49 -6.78 -7.69 -17.21
CA THR A 49 -5.48 -7.19 -17.68
C THR A 49 -5.25 -5.78 -17.14
N CYS A 50 -4.00 -5.28 -17.18
CA CYS A 50 -3.75 -3.87 -16.87
C CYS A 50 -4.56 -2.90 -17.74
N TRP A 51 -4.82 -3.25 -19.01
CA TRP A 51 -5.65 -2.45 -19.90
C TRP A 51 -7.10 -2.39 -19.42
N ASP A 52 -7.65 -3.50 -18.92
CA ASP A 52 -8.98 -3.52 -18.32
C ASP A 52 -9.04 -2.66 -17.06
N ILE A 53 -8.01 -2.71 -16.22
CA ILE A 53 -7.90 -1.86 -15.01
C ILE A 53 -7.90 -0.39 -15.41
N ILE A 54 -7.08 0.01 -16.39
CA ILE A 54 -7.04 1.39 -16.89
C ILE A 54 -8.39 1.81 -17.46
N ALA A 55 -9.01 0.98 -18.30
CA ALA A 55 -10.29 1.26 -18.94
C ALA A 55 -11.43 1.40 -17.92
N ARG A 56 -11.49 0.52 -16.91
CA ARG A 56 -12.47 0.59 -15.81
C ARG A 56 -12.29 1.80 -14.92
N ASN A 57 -11.06 2.32 -14.83
CA ASN A 57 -10.76 3.59 -14.16
C ASN A 57 -10.82 4.78 -15.12
N GLN A 58 -11.64 4.68 -16.18
CA GLN A 58 -11.97 5.78 -17.10
C GLN A 58 -10.75 6.37 -17.83
N ASN A 59 -9.67 5.59 -17.98
CA ASN A 59 -8.42 6.03 -18.60
C ASN A 59 -7.77 7.26 -17.91
N LYS A 60 -7.97 7.43 -16.60
CA LYS A 60 -7.39 8.54 -15.81
C LYS A 60 -5.86 8.51 -15.72
N PHE A 61 -5.25 7.36 -15.99
CA PHE A 61 -3.80 7.13 -15.94
C PHE A 61 -3.35 6.21 -17.07
N THR A 62 -2.04 6.20 -17.30
CA THR A 62 -1.37 5.42 -18.35
C THR A 62 -0.83 4.09 -17.81
N MET A 63 -0.46 3.17 -18.72
CA MET A 63 0.26 1.94 -18.35
C MET A 63 1.54 2.26 -17.56
N SER A 64 2.31 3.26 -17.99
CA SER A 64 3.55 3.67 -17.30
C SER A 64 3.28 4.10 -15.86
N GLN A 65 2.22 4.89 -15.64
CA GLN A 65 1.81 5.29 -14.29
C GLN A 65 1.33 4.11 -13.44
N LEU A 66 0.56 3.19 -14.02
CA LEU A 66 0.11 2.00 -13.31
C LEU A 66 1.29 1.15 -12.81
N LEU A 67 2.30 0.95 -13.65
CA LEU A 67 3.52 0.21 -13.29
C LEU A 67 4.34 0.98 -12.24
N CYS A 68 4.51 2.29 -12.42
CA CYS A 68 5.20 3.17 -11.46
C CYS A 68 4.56 3.18 -10.06
N TRP A 69 3.24 3.01 -9.96
CA TRP A 69 2.54 3.00 -8.66
C TRP A 69 2.51 1.61 -8.02
N ASN A 70 2.89 0.57 -8.78
CA ASN A 70 2.79 -0.83 -8.39
C ASN A 70 4.02 -1.59 -8.91
N ASP A 71 5.17 -1.39 -8.28
CA ASP A 71 6.48 -1.92 -8.74
C ASP A 71 6.51 -3.45 -8.90
N ASP A 72 5.62 -4.15 -8.20
CA ASP A 72 5.51 -5.60 -8.29
C ASP A 72 4.73 -6.09 -9.53
N ILE A 73 3.97 -5.23 -10.21
CA ILE A 73 3.32 -5.59 -11.49
C ILE A 73 4.39 -5.58 -12.57
N ASN A 74 4.57 -6.71 -13.26
CA ASN A 74 5.52 -6.76 -14.36
C ASN A 74 5.00 -5.99 -15.60
N PRO A 75 5.88 -5.50 -16.49
CA PRO A 75 5.46 -4.76 -17.68
C PRO A 75 4.57 -5.52 -18.67
N TRP A 76 4.45 -6.85 -18.52
CA TRP A 76 3.60 -7.72 -19.34
C TRP A 76 2.23 -7.94 -18.69
N CYS A 77 2.01 -7.41 -17.48
CA CYS A 77 0.80 -7.56 -16.68
C CYS A 77 0.35 -9.01 -16.49
N SER A 78 1.30 -9.94 -16.53
CA SER A 78 1.03 -11.38 -16.48
C SER A 78 0.97 -11.95 -15.06
N ASN A 79 1.34 -11.15 -14.06
CA ASN A 79 1.39 -11.55 -12.66
C ASN A 79 0.29 -10.92 -11.80
N LEU A 80 -0.79 -10.42 -12.40
CA LEU A 80 -1.95 -9.91 -11.66
C LEU A 80 -2.61 -11.03 -10.84
N ILE A 81 -2.90 -10.74 -9.57
CA ILE A 81 -3.50 -11.70 -8.64
C ILE A 81 -4.94 -11.27 -8.34
N PRO A 82 -5.96 -12.06 -8.74
CA PRO A 82 -7.36 -11.76 -8.42
C PRO A 82 -7.58 -11.59 -6.91
N GLY A 83 -8.41 -10.62 -6.53
CA GLY A 83 -8.67 -10.24 -5.14
C GLY A 83 -7.61 -9.31 -4.53
N ARG A 84 -6.49 -9.08 -5.21
CA ARG A 84 -5.46 -8.15 -4.75
C ARG A 84 -5.83 -6.70 -5.06
N GLN A 85 -5.48 -5.78 -4.17
CA GLN A 85 -5.55 -4.35 -4.46
C GLN A 85 -4.31 -3.88 -5.22
N VAL A 86 -4.53 -3.02 -6.21
CA VAL A 86 -3.50 -2.27 -6.93
C VAL A 86 -3.80 -0.77 -6.80
N CYS A 87 -2.76 0.04 -6.82
CA CYS A 87 -2.88 1.48 -6.81
C CYS A 87 -3.30 2.01 -8.17
N VAL A 88 -4.34 2.83 -8.21
CA VAL A 88 -4.88 3.45 -9.44
C VAL A 88 -4.98 4.98 -9.36
N GLY A 89 -4.51 5.54 -8.26
CA GLY A 89 -4.40 6.98 -8.08
C GLY A 89 -3.49 7.31 -6.91
N VAL A 90 -2.72 8.38 -7.06
CA VAL A 90 -1.77 8.85 -6.05
C VAL A 90 -2.05 10.29 -5.66
N GLN A 91 -1.72 10.64 -4.42
CA GLN A 91 -1.65 12.05 -4.02
C GLN A 91 -0.57 12.79 -4.80
N ARG A 92 -0.72 14.11 -4.91
CA ARG A 92 0.33 14.99 -5.44
C ARG A 92 1.02 15.73 -4.30
N PRO A 93 2.37 15.82 -4.27
CA PRO A 93 3.32 15.17 -5.20
C PRO A 93 3.29 13.63 -5.08
N GLY A 94 3.48 12.94 -6.21
CA GLY A 94 3.48 11.48 -6.31
C GLY A 94 4.90 10.88 -6.29
N PRO A 95 5.04 9.56 -6.50
CA PRO A 95 6.34 8.89 -6.59
C PRO A 95 7.13 9.35 -7.81
N THR A 96 8.45 9.30 -7.71
CA THR A 96 9.35 9.49 -8.86
C THR A 96 9.69 8.14 -9.46
N CYS A 97 9.28 7.99 -10.72
CA CYS A 97 9.63 6.93 -11.65
C CYS A 97 10.04 7.65 -12.95
#